data_AF-A0A9D8SSC5-F1
#
_entry.id   AF-A0A9D8SSC5-F1
#
_cell.length_a   1.000
_cell.length_b   1.000
_cell.length_c   1.000
_cell.angle_alpha   90.00
_cell.angle_beta   90.00
_cell.angle_gamma   90.00
#
_symmetry.space_group_name_H-M   'P 1'
#
loop_
_entity.id
_entity.type
_entity.pdbx_description
1 polymer ?
#
loop_
_entity_poly.entity_id
_entity_poly.type
_entity_poly.pdbx_seq_one_letter_code
_entity_poly.pdbx_strand_id
1 'polypeptide(L)'
;MEKEKISAKEIAELKAKAETKKQMHRKIVEGIDKLVHDEKAEMSPERQLEIIKRGYRDEIRALLKAYNNKRTLCPEAQLYIYTHKQDYREAYAYMIENMRLCFEVEKKLLADVFCTKLRRYSPQAEIYIVQKVLAETDEIPPKRAFLNLFKEYSKNYKLSVDAETLMVREFLGRKHGLMIDELLNRVEKYFETHQVFSALAQQEMVKAGYHPLIMAYIKKARKGLNDETAVNLLLERADRAEIEAYYERYVEL
;
A
#
# COMPACT_ATOMS: atom_id res chain seq x y z
N MET A 1 -23.46 -36.78 37.10
CA MET A 1 -22.95 -35.52 37.68
C MET A 1 -24.13 -34.61 37.95
N GLU A 2 -24.52 -34.46 39.23
CA GLU A 2 -25.49 -33.44 39.62
C GLU A 2 -24.84 -32.05 39.43
N LYS A 3 -25.55 -31.13 38.76
CA LYS A 3 -25.11 -29.74 38.64
C LYS A 3 -25.39 -29.03 39.97
N GLU A 4 -24.36 -28.54 40.65
CA GLU A 4 -24.52 -27.71 41.84
C GLU A 4 -25.43 -26.50 41.55
N LYS A 5 -26.44 -26.28 42.41
CA LYS A 5 -27.35 -25.14 42.31
C LYS A 5 -26.65 -23.91 42.88
N ILE A 6 -26.46 -22.92 42.01
CA ILE A 6 -25.89 -21.60 42.35
C ILE A 6 -26.80 -20.91 43.38
N SER A 7 -26.22 -20.34 44.43
CA SER A 7 -26.95 -19.66 45.51
C SER A 7 -27.53 -18.30 45.07
N ALA A 8 -28.58 -17.82 45.74
CA ALA A 8 -29.17 -16.52 45.46
C ALA A 8 -28.16 -15.35 45.61
N LYS A 9 -27.19 -15.50 46.52
CA LYS A 9 -26.11 -14.53 46.73
C LYS A 9 -25.15 -14.49 45.54
N GLU A 10 -24.72 -15.66 45.04
CA GLU A 10 -23.87 -15.73 43.84
C GLU A 10 -24.58 -15.21 42.60
N ILE A 11 -25.89 -15.44 42.46
CA ILE A 11 -26.69 -14.86 41.38
C ILE A 11 -26.72 -13.33 41.48
N ALA A 12 -26.87 -12.76 42.68
CA ALA A 12 -26.86 -11.31 42.88
C ALA A 12 -25.49 -10.69 42.53
N GLU A 13 -24.39 -11.34 42.93
CA GLU A 13 -23.03 -10.89 42.61
C GLU A 13 -22.74 -10.97 41.10
N LEU A 14 -23.18 -12.03 40.42
CA LEU A 14 -23.07 -12.16 38.97
C LEU A 14 -23.87 -11.07 38.23
N LYS A 15 -25.08 -10.74 38.70
CA LYS A 15 -25.89 -9.64 38.16
C LYS A 15 -25.21 -8.28 38.34
N ALA A 16 -24.66 -8.01 39.53
CA ALA A 16 -23.93 -6.77 39.79
C ALA A 16 -22.71 -6.63 38.87
N LYS A 17 -21.89 -7.68 38.76
CA LYS A 17 -20.74 -7.71 37.83
C LYS A 17 -21.16 -7.51 36.38
N ALA A 18 -22.26 -8.13 35.95
CA ALA A 18 -22.80 -7.96 34.60
C ALA A 18 -23.26 -6.52 34.33
N GLU A 19 -23.93 -5.87 35.29
CA GLU A 19 -24.39 -4.49 35.12
C GLU A 19 -23.22 -3.50 35.10
N THR A 20 -22.20 -3.66 35.95
CA THR A 20 -20.98 -2.85 35.89
C THR A 20 -20.28 -2.99 34.54
N LYS A 21 -20.18 -4.22 34.02
CA LYS A 21 -19.63 -4.50 32.70
C LYS A 21 -20.44 -3.86 31.58
N LYS A 22 -21.78 -3.90 31.66
CA LYS A 22 -22.70 -3.25 30.72
C LYS A 22 -22.58 -1.73 30.74
N GLN A 23 -22.42 -1.12 31.91
CA GLN A 23 -22.18 0.32 32.05
C GLN A 23 -20.82 0.72 31.45
N MET A 24 -19.77 -0.06 31.71
CA MET A 24 -18.46 0.17 31.10
C MET A 24 -18.52 0.07 29.57
N HIS A 25 -19.20 -0.94 29.03
CA HIS A 25 -19.39 -1.11 27.59
C HIS A 25 -20.08 0.11 26.96
N ARG A 26 -21.18 0.59 27.57
CA ARG A 26 -21.87 1.81 27.13
C ARG A 26 -20.95 3.02 27.10
N LYS A 27 -20.20 3.28 28.17
CA LYS A 27 -19.25 4.40 28.24
C LYS A 27 -18.17 4.34 27.16
N ILE A 28 -17.72 3.15 26.78
CA ILE A 28 -16.72 2.96 25.72
C ILE A 28 -17.31 3.31 24.36
N VAL A 29 -18.49 2.77 24.04
CA VAL A 29 -19.17 3.06 22.77
C VAL A 29 -19.51 4.54 22.66
N GLU A 30 -20.06 5.15 23.71
CA GLU A 30 -20.31 6.60 23.77
C GLU A 30 -19.02 7.42 23.59
N GLY A 31 -17.90 6.95 24.15
CA GLY A 31 -16.59 7.56 23.96
C GLY A 31 -16.07 7.46 22.53
N ILE A 32 -16.33 6.34 21.85
CA ILE A 32 -16.00 6.14 20.43
C ILE A 32 -16.90 7.02 19.55
N ASP A 33 -18.19 7.11 19.84
CA ASP A 33 -19.14 7.90 19.05
C ASP A 33 -18.75 9.39 19.00
N LYS A 34 -18.16 9.91 20.08
CA LYS A 34 -17.59 11.27 20.09
C LYS A 34 -16.51 11.47 19.03
N LEU A 35 -15.71 10.43 18.73
CA LEU A 35 -14.68 10.50 17.68
C LEU A 35 -15.30 10.65 16.29
N VAL A 36 -16.51 10.14 16.07
CA VAL A 36 -17.21 10.24 14.78
C VAL A 36 -17.61 11.69 14.48
N HIS A 37 -17.95 12.45 15.53
CA HIS A 37 -18.50 13.80 15.40
C HIS A 37 -17.45 14.92 15.46
N ASP A 38 -16.26 14.64 15.99
CA ASP A 38 -15.16 15.61 16.08
C ASP A 38 -13.96 15.12 15.26
N GLU A 39 -13.65 15.83 14.16
CA GLU A 39 -12.52 15.52 13.25
C GLU A 39 -11.13 15.69 13.89
N LYS A 40 -11.02 16.39 15.02
CA LYS A 40 -9.76 16.54 15.78
C LYS A 40 -9.64 15.57 16.95
N ALA A 41 -10.74 14.94 17.37
CA ALA A 41 -10.70 13.99 18.46
C ALA A 41 -9.99 12.71 18.03
N GLU A 42 -8.87 12.38 18.68
CA GLU A 42 -8.13 11.14 18.47
C GLU A 42 -8.06 10.34 19.77
N MET A 43 -8.27 9.03 19.64
CA MET A 43 -7.99 8.06 20.68
C MET A 43 -6.55 7.59 20.59
N SER A 44 -5.87 7.50 21.75
CA SER A 44 -4.47 7.05 21.80
C SER A 44 -4.32 5.62 21.26
N PRO A 45 -3.15 5.29 20.67
CA PRO A 45 -2.87 3.94 20.17
C PRO A 45 -3.10 2.83 21.21
N GLU A 46 -2.71 3.07 22.47
CA GLU A 46 -2.85 2.11 23.57
C GLU A 46 -4.32 1.82 23.84
N ARG A 47 -5.16 2.86 23.80
CA ARG A 47 -6.59 2.73 24.06
C ARG A 47 -7.30 2.01 22.92
N GLN A 48 -6.91 2.27 21.67
CA GLN A 48 -7.43 1.52 20.51
C GLN A 48 -7.10 0.03 20.65
N LEU A 49 -5.84 -0.30 20.98
CA LEU A 49 -5.40 -1.68 21.15
C LEU A 49 -6.09 -2.38 22.33
N GLU A 50 -6.30 -1.69 23.46
CA GLU A 50 -7.03 -2.22 24.61
C GLU A 50 -8.46 -2.62 24.22
N ILE A 51 -9.18 -1.75 23.50
CA ILE A 51 -10.56 -2.02 23.04
C ILE A 51 -10.59 -3.27 22.15
N ILE A 52 -9.63 -3.41 21.23
CA ILE A 52 -9.54 -4.58 20.35
C ILE A 52 -9.24 -5.85 21.14
N LYS A 53 -8.26 -5.82 22.05
CA LYS A 53 -7.85 -6.96 22.88
C LYS A 53 -8.97 -7.46 23.79
N ARG A 54 -9.88 -6.59 24.22
CA ARG A 54 -11.06 -6.97 25.00
C ARG A 54 -12.04 -7.88 24.25
N GLY A 55 -12.01 -7.87 22.91
CA GLY A 55 -12.75 -8.82 22.08
C GLY A 55 -14.26 -8.57 21.98
N TYR A 56 -14.78 -7.44 22.50
CA TYR A 56 -16.20 -7.11 22.35
C TYR A 56 -16.50 -6.64 20.93
N ARG A 57 -17.28 -7.44 20.19
CA ARG A 57 -17.60 -7.19 18.77
C ARG A 57 -18.17 -5.79 18.52
N ASP A 58 -19.08 -5.33 19.38
CA ASP A 58 -19.72 -4.03 19.21
C ASP A 58 -18.76 -2.86 19.44
N GLU A 59 -17.84 -2.97 20.43
CA GLU A 59 -16.81 -1.95 20.66
C GLU A 59 -15.86 -1.86 19.46
N ILE A 60 -15.42 -3.01 18.95
CA ILE A 60 -14.51 -3.09 17.80
C ILE A 60 -15.18 -2.56 16.54
N ARG A 61 -16.44 -2.92 16.30
CA ARG A 61 -17.20 -2.44 15.15
C ARG A 61 -17.42 -0.92 15.21
N ALA A 62 -17.75 -0.38 16.39
CA ALA A 62 -17.85 1.06 16.59
C ALA A 62 -16.50 1.74 16.30
N LEU A 63 -15.41 1.20 16.85
CA LEU A 63 -14.07 1.74 16.65
C LEU A 63 -13.67 1.75 15.17
N LEU A 64 -13.85 0.64 14.45
CA LEU A 64 -13.55 0.53 13.03
C LEU A 64 -14.36 1.52 12.18
N LYS A 65 -15.65 1.72 12.50
CA LYS A 65 -16.49 2.70 11.82
C LYS A 65 -16.02 4.14 12.09
N ALA A 66 -15.66 4.45 13.33
CA ALA A 66 -15.14 5.77 13.70
C ALA A 66 -13.79 6.08 13.04
N TYR A 67 -12.98 5.05 12.77
CA TYR A 67 -11.69 5.15 12.10
C TYR A 67 -11.71 4.83 10.60
N ASN A 68 -12.89 4.86 9.96
CA ASN A 68 -13.01 4.60 8.53
C ASN A 68 -12.58 5.80 7.67
N ASN A 69 -12.08 5.57 6.45
CA ASN A 69 -11.78 6.47 5.33
C ASN A 69 -10.98 7.77 5.59
N LYS A 70 -11.33 8.58 6.60
CA LYS A 70 -10.64 9.82 6.98
C LYS A 70 -9.53 9.60 8.00
N ARG A 71 -9.60 8.51 8.76
CA ARG A 71 -8.62 8.10 9.75
C ARG A 71 -8.16 6.68 9.48
N THR A 72 -7.16 6.25 10.23
CA THR A 72 -6.73 4.86 10.24
C THR A 72 -6.44 4.45 11.67
N LEU A 73 -6.71 3.18 12.00
CA LEU A 73 -6.29 2.62 13.27
C LEU A 73 -4.78 2.73 13.42
N CYS A 74 -4.28 2.82 14.65
CA CYS A 74 -2.84 2.77 14.85
C CYS A 74 -2.24 1.45 14.29
N PRO A 75 -0.97 1.47 13.83
CA PRO A 75 -0.33 0.30 13.24
C PRO A 75 -0.41 -0.96 14.13
N GLU A 76 -0.28 -0.80 15.44
CA GLU A 76 -0.32 -1.88 16.43
C GLU A 76 -1.70 -2.55 16.48
N ALA A 77 -2.77 -1.74 16.45
CA ALA A 77 -4.14 -2.22 16.41
C ALA A 77 -4.42 -3.01 15.11
N GLN A 78 -3.99 -2.47 13.97
CA GLN A 78 -4.17 -3.16 12.68
C GLN A 78 -3.40 -4.48 12.63
N LEU A 79 -2.14 -4.47 13.08
CA LEU A 79 -1.29 -5.65 13.10
C LEU A 79 -1.85 -6.73 14.04
N TYR A 80 -2.42 -6.32 15.18
CA TYR A 80 -3.07 -7.24 16.11
C TYR A 80 -4.29 -7.92 15.47
N ILE A 81 -5.19 -7.16 14.82
CA ILE A 81 -6.34 -7.71 14.09
C ILE A 81 -5.89 -8.68 13.00
N TYR A 82 -4.87 -8.29 12.22
CA TYR A 82 -4.32 -9.12 11.15
C TYR A 82 -3.76 -10.45 11.68
N THR A 83 -2.97 -10.40 12.76
CA THR A 83 -2.32 -11.60 13.34
C THR A 83 -3.35 -12.56 13.93
N HIS A 84 -4.44 -12.04 14.50
CA HIS A 84 -5.54 -12.82 15.07
C HIS A 84 -6.75 -12.91 14.13
N LYS A 85 -6.54 -12.89 12.81
CA LYS A 85 -7.61 -12.82 11.79
C LYS A 85 -8.69 -13.90 11.90
N GLN A 86 -8.39 -15.05 12.51
CA GLN A 86 -9.37 -16.11 12.74
C GLN A 86 -10.38 -15.80 13.85
N ASP A 87 -9.95 -15.10 14.90
CA ASP A 87 -10.80 -14.68 16.02
C ASP A 87 -11.54 -13.37 15.71
N TYR A 88 -10.93 -12.54 14.88
CA TYR A 88 -11.41 -11.21 14.50
C TYR A 88 -11.92 -11.16 13.05
N ARG A 89 -12.51 -12.24 12.50
CA ARG A 89 -12.88 -12.35 11.07
C ARG A 89 -13.64 -11.15 10.50
N GLU A 90 -14.69 -10.70 11.19
CA GLU A 90 -15.50 -9.55 10.75
C GLU A 90 -14.69 -8.25 10.75
N ALA A 91 -13.91 -8.02 11.81
CA ALA A 91 -13.06 -6.85 11.96
C ALA A 91 -11.93 -6.83 10.93
N TYR A 92 -11.30 -7.98 10.71
CA TYR A 92 -10.30 -8.20 9.67
C TYR A 92 -10.87 -7.89 8.28
N ALA A 93 -11.99 -8.50 7.91
CA ALA A 93 -12.63 -8.28 6.61
C ALA A 93 -12.95 -6.79 6.41
N TYR A 94 -13.58 -6.16 7.41
CA TYR A 94 -13.91 -4.74 7.35
C TYR A 94 -12.66 -3.85 7.19
N MET A 95 -11.61 -4.12 7.96
CA MET A 95 -10.35 -3.37 7.92
C MET A 95 -9.68 -3.50 6.54
N ILE A 96 -9.60 -4.72 5.99
CA ILE A 96 -9.02 -4.94 4.66
C ILE A 96 -9.84 -4.23 3.58
N GLU A 97 -11.17 -4.28 3.64
CA GLU A 97 -12.01 -3.74 2.58
C GLU A 97 -12.17 -2.22 2.60
N ASN A 98 -12.20 -1.61 3.78
CA ASN A 98 -12.65 -0.23 3.94
C ASN A 98 -11.57 0.73 4.45
N MET A 99 -10.51 0.23 5.08
CA MET A 99 -9.53 1.09 5.76
C MET A 99 -8.23 1.24 4.98
N ARG A 100 -7.57 2.40 5.13
CA ARG A 100 -6.17 2.55 4.71
C ARG A 100 -5.29 1.76 5.67
N LEU A 101 -4.46 0.89 5.14
CA LEU A 101 -3.62 0.01 5.94
C LEU A 101 -2.26 0.65 6.24
N CYS A 102 -1.69 0.30 7.39
CA CYS A 102 -0.29 0.58 7.66
C CYS A 102 0.61 -0.35 6.84
N PHE A 103 1.83 0.11 6.58
CA PHE A 103 2.79 -0.61 5.74
C PHE A 103 3.06 -2.05 6.24
N GLU A 104 3.14 -2.28 7.55
CA GLU A 104 3.40 -3.63 8.08
C GLU A 104 2.30 -4.63 7.73
N VAL A 105 1.03 -4.20 7.74
CA VAL A 105 -0.08 -5.06 7.32
C VAL A 105 -0.09 -5.24 5.81
N GLU A 106 0.15 -4.16 5.03
CA GLU A 106 0.27 -4.27 3.57
C GLU A 106 1.40 -5.22 3.16
N LYS A 107 2.57 -5.11 3.79
CA LYS A 107 3.73 -5.98 3.54
C LYS A 107 3.41 -7.44 3.82
N LYS A 108 2.69 -7.74 4.91
CA LYS A 108 2.24 -9.11 5.21
C LYS A 108 1.21 -9.61 4.20
N LEU A 109 0.26 -8.78 3.77
CA LEU A 109 -0.69 -9.15 2.70
C LEU A 109 0.01 -9.43 1.36
N LEU A 110 1.02 -8.64 1.03
CA LEU A 110 1.84 -8.81 -0.17
C LEU A 110 2.69 -10.08 -0.09
N ALA A 111 3.22 -10.41 1.09
CA ALA A 111 3.96 -11.64 1.34
C ALA A 111 3.08 -12.91 1.33
N ASP A 112 1.81 -12.80 1.72
CA ASP A 112 0.86 -13.92 1.70
C ASP A 112 0.44 -14.34 0.26
N VAL A 113 0.85 -13.62 -0.79
CA VAL A 113 0.63 -13.92 -2.24
C VAL A 113 -0.84 -14.05 -2.69
N PHE A 114 -1.81 -14.02 -1.78
CA PHE A 114 -3.25 -14.10 -2.08
C PHE A 114 -3.97 -12.75 -1.91
N CYS A 115 -3.39 -11.66 -2.41
CA CYS A 115 -4.13 -10.39 -2.45
C CYS A 115 -5.22 -10.49 -3.52
N THR A 116 -6.39 -11.01 -3.14
CA THR A 116 -7.55 -11.21 -4.02
C THR A 116 -8.17 -9.91 -4.51
N LYS A 117 -7.83 -8.79 -3.85
CA LYS A 117 -8.37 -7.47 -4.18
C LYS A 117 -7.23 -6.47 -4.37
N LEU A 118 -7.11 -5.97 -5.60
CA LEU A 118 -6.24 -4.86 -5.91
C LEU A 118 -6.75 -3.60 -5.19
N ARG A 119 -5.85 -2.86 -4.55
CA ARG A 119 -6.14 -1.60 -3.86
C ARG A 119 -5.00 -0.63 -4.07
N ARG A 120 -5.23 0.67 -3.86
CA ARG A 120 -4.13 1.65 -3.77
C ARG A 120 -3.26 1.34 -2.56
N TYR A 121 -2.00 1.00 -2.80
CA TYR A 121 -1.02 0.73 -1.75
C TYR A 121 -0.37 2.02 -1.24
N SER A 122 0.16 1.99 -0.02
CA SER A 122 1.03 3.08 0.46
C SER A 122 2.31 3.18 -0.38
N PRO A 123 2.97 4.36 -0.42
CA PRO A 123 4.26 4.51 -1.10
C PRO A 123 5.31 3.48 -0.67
N GLN A 124 5.37 3.14 0.63
CA GLN A 124 6.27 2.13 1.16
C GLN A 124 5.95 0.73 0.62
N ALA A 125 4.66 0.39 0.50
CA ALA A 125 4.23 -0.88 -0.10
C ALA A 125 4.51 -0.93 -1.61
N GLU A 126 4.35 0.16 -2.34
CA GLU A 126 4.73 0.24 -3.75
C GLU A 126 6.24 0.06 -3.95
N ILE A 127 7.07 0.70 -3.13
CA ILE A 127 8.52 0.50 -3.08
C ILE A 127 8.83 -0.98 -2.85
N TYR A 128 8.16 -1.61 -1.87
CA TYR A 128 8.36 -3.02 -1.57
C TYR A 128 8.00 -3.94 -2.75
N ILE A 129 6.90 -3.66 -3.47
CA ILE A 129 6.52 -4.38 -4.70
C ILE A 129 7.64 -4.24 -5.74
N VAL A 130 8.11 -3.02 -6.01
CA VAL A 130 9.19 -2.76 -6.98
C VAL A 130 10.46 -3.51 -6.58
N GLN A 131 10.88 -3.44 -5.32
CA GLN A 131 12.04 -4.17 -4.82
C GLN A 131 11.91 -5.69 -5.04
N LYS A 132 10.74 -6.27 -4.78
CA LYS A 132 10.51 -7.71 -4.96
C LYS A 132 10.43 -8.14 -6.42
N VAL A 133 9.86 -7.32 -7.29
CA VAL A 133 9.87 -7.53 -8.74
C VAL A 133 11.30 -7.53 -9.28
N LEU A 134 12.11 -6.58 -8.80
CA LEU A 134 13.48 -6.41 -9.25
C LEU A 134 14.42 -7.43 -8.60
N ALA A 135 14.18 -7.89 -7.37
CA ALA A 135 15.12 -8.77 -6.65
C ALA A 135 15.68 -9.94 -7.49
N GLU A 136 17.00 -10.16 -7.38
CA GLU A 136 17.71 -11.29 -7.97
C GLU A 136 17.52 -12.51 -7.06
N THR A 137 16.33 -13.10 -7.09
CA THR A 137 16.02 -14.31 -6.34
C THR A 137 15.84 -15.47 -7.31
N ASP A 138 16.47 -16.60 -7.01
CA ASP A 138 16.23 -17.89 -7.68
C ASP A 138 14.86 -18.49 -7.32
N GLU A 139 14.15 -17.90 -6.35
CA GLU A 139 12.78 -18.27 -6.00
C GLU A 139 11.78 -17.78 -7.06
N ILE A 140 11.57 -18.62 -8.07
CA ILE A 140 10.68 -18.35 -9.21
C ILE A 140 9.21 -18.10 -8.79
N PRO A 141 8.59 -18.87 -7.88
CA PRO A 141 7.16 -18.69 -7.58
C PRO A 141 6.83 -17.33 -6.92
N PRO A 142 7.56 -16.87 -5.88
CA PRO A 142 7.35 -15.55 -5.31
C PRO A 142 7.57 -14.42 -6.31
N LYS A 143 8.64 -14.48 -7.12
CA LYS A 143 8.95 -13.44 -8.10
C LYS A 143 7.87 -13.30 -9.18
N ARG A 144 7.34 -14.43 -9.67
CA ARG A 144 6.25 -14.42 -10.67
C ARG A 144 4.94 -13.86 -10.11
N ALA A 145 4.64 -14.12 -8.84
CA ALA A 145 3.49 -13.51 -8.17
C ALA A 145 3.63 -11.98 -8.10
N PHE A 146 4.80 -11.46 -7.72
CA PHE A 146 5.06 -10.02 -7.69
C PHE A 146 5.04 -9.38 -9.09
N LEU A 147 5.55 -10.07 -10.11
CA LEU A 147 5.46 -9.59 -11.51
C LEU A 147 4.00 -9.47 -11.98
N ASN A 148 3.15 -10.44 -11.67
CA ASN A 148 1.72 -10.40 -11.99
C ASN A 148 1.01 -9.30 -11.20
N LEU A 149 1.32 -9.16 -9.91
CA LEU A 149 0.78 -8.09 -9.08
C LEU A 149 1.16 -6.72 -9.63
N PHE A 150 2.44 -6.52 -9.94
CA PHE A 150 2.93 -5.27 -10.52
C PHE A 150 2.20 -4.95 -11.82
N LYS A 151 2.05 -5.94 -12.72
CA LYS A 151 1.29 -5.79 -13.97
C LYS A 151 -0.16 -5.35 -13.75
N GLU A 152 -0.87 -5.96 -12.82
CA GLU A 152 -2.27 -5.59 -12.56
C GLU A 152 -2.37 -4.25 -11.84
N TYR A 153 -1.46 -3.97 -10.90
CA TYR A 153 -1.37 -2.68 -10.21
C TYR A 153 -1.10 -1.53 -11.19
N SER A 154 -0.11 -1.70 -12.06
CA SER A 154 0.36 -0.75 -13.06
C SER A 154 -0.66 -0.43 -14.16
N LYS A 155 -1.74 -1.21 -14.28
CA LYS A 155 -2.87 -0.88 -15.17
C LYS A 155 -3.87 0.08 -14.53
N ASN A 156 -3.99 0.01 -13.21
CA ASN A 156 -5.03 0.71 -12.45
C ASN A 156 -4.49 1.94 -11.73
N TYR A 157 -3.20 1.95 -11.43
CA TYR A 157 -2.59 2.88 -10.49
C TYR A 157 -1.20 3.31 -10.94
N LYS A 158 -0.98 4.63 -11.03
CA LYS A 158 0.36 5.20 -11.23
C LYS A 158 1.18 5.05 -9.95
N LEU A 159 2.42 4.57 -10.02
CA LEU A 159 3.28 4.47 -8.84
C LEU A 159 3.47 5.85 -8.17
N SER A 160 3.71 5.86 -6.86
CA SER A 160 4.23 7.02 -6.15
C SER A 160 5.58 7.42 -6.72
N VAL A 161 5.95 8.69 -6.53
CA VAL A 161 7.21 9.26 -7.02
C VAL A 161 8.39 8.40 -6.58
N ASP A 162 8.49 8.06 -5.30
CA ASP A 162 9.62 7.28 -4.77
C ASP A 162 9.70 5.87 -5.37
N ALA A 163 8.55 5.19 -5.54
CA ALA A 163 8.50 3.86 -6.13
C ALA A 163 8.84 3.90 -7.63
N GLU A 164 8.38 4.93 -8.34
CA GLU A 164 8.66 5.15 -9.76
C GLU A 164 10.13 5.47 -9.99
N THR A 165 10.71 6.36 -9.17
CA THR A 165 12.14 6.70 -9.20
C THR A 165 13.01 5.47 -8.89
N LEU A 166 12.64 4.68 -7.88
CA LEU A 166 13.35 3.43 -7.57
C LEU A 166 13.28 2.45 -8.73
N MET A 167 12.09 2.25 -9.31
CA MET A 167 11.91 1.35 -10.45
C MET A 167 12.84 1.74 -11.59
N VAL A 168 12.86 3.02 -11.97
CA VAL A 168 13.73 3.53 -13.04
C VAL A 168 15.21 3.29 -12.71
N ARG A 169 15.67 3.73 -11.53
CA ARG A 169 17.08 3.64 -11.15
C ARG A 169 17.60 2.20 -11.12
N GLU A 170 16.88 1.32 -10.44
CA GLU A 170 17.29 -0.08 -10.25
C GLU A 170 17.12 -0.91 -11.52
N PHE A 171 16.13 -0.58 -12.36
CA PHE A 171 15.96 -1.22 -13.65
C PHE A 171 17.12 -0.90 -14.59
N LEU A 172 17.51 0.38 -14.68
CA LEU A 172 18.58 0.85 -15.57
C LEU A 172 19.97 0.34 -15.15
N GLY A 173 20.16 -0.01 -13.87
CA GLY A 173 21.41 -0.59 -13.36
C GLY A 173 21.64 -2.07 -13.70
N ARG A 174 20.66 -2.77 -14.29
CA ARG A 174 20.72 -4.24 -14.49
C ARG A 174 21.25 -4.62 -15.87
N LYS A 175 22.17 -5.58 -15.90
CA LYS A 175 22.73 -6.18 -17.13
C LYS A 175 22.12 -7.57 -17.35
N HIS A 176 21.41 -7.71 -18.48
CA HIS A 176 20.87 -8.90 -19.18
C HIS A 176 20.57 -10.23 -18.45
N GLY A 177 19.42 -10.83 -18.78
CA GLY A 177 18.98 -12.16 -18.37
C GLY A 177 17.55 -12.44 -18.87
N LEU A 178 17.15 -13.72 -19.04
CA LEU A 178 15.83 -14.11 -19.61
C LEU A 178 14.62 -13.52 -18.87
N MET A 179 14.75 -13.26 -17.57
CA MET A 179 13.70 -12.61 -16.74
C MET A 179 13.71 -11.07 -16.86
N ILE A 180 14.78 -10.48 -17.39
CA ILE A 180 14.88 -9.04 -17.64
C ILE A 180 13.99 -8.66 -18.82
N ASP A 181 13.79 -9.52 -19.81
CA ASP A 181 12.92 -9.23 -20.96
C ASP A 181 11.44 -9.13 -20.56
N GLU A 182 10.97 -10.03 -19.67
CA GLU A 182 9.60 -9.93 -19.15
C GLU A 182 9.44 -8.66 -18.32
N LEU A 183 10.41 -8.36 -17.46
CA LEU A 183 10.43 -7.15 -16.65
C LEU A 183 10.45 -5.88 -17.53
N LEU A 184 11.27 -5.87 -18.58
CA LEU A 184 11.37 -4.79 -19.56
C LEU A 184 10.03 -4.56 -20.25
N ASN A 185 9.35 -5.62 -20.70
CA ASN A 185 8.00 -5.53 -21.26
C ASN A 185 6.97 -4.97 -20.25
N ARG A 186 7.08 -5.31 -18.95
CA ARG A 186 6.19 -4.74 -17.92
C ARG A 186 6.44 -3.25 -17.72
N VAL A 187 7.71 -2.86 -17.68
CA VAL A 187 8.15 -1.46 -17.52
C VAL A 187 7.72 -0.63 -18.74
N GLU A 188 7.90 -1.15 -19.97
CA GLU A 188 7.38 -0.53 -21.20
C GLU A 188 5.86 -0.32 -21.16
N LYS A 189 5.10 -1.35 -20.77
CA LYS A 189 3.64 -1.25 -20.67
C LYS A 189 3.18 -0.24 -19.62
N TYR A 190 3.91 -0.11 -18.52
CA TYR A 190 3.66 0.95 -17.54
C TYR A 190 3.84 2.33 -18.19
N PHE A 191 4.89 2.51 -18.99
CA PHE A 191 5.14 3.78 -19.71
C PHE A 191 4.03 4.09 -20.71
N GLU A 192 3.60 3.09 -21.48
CA GLU A 192 2.51 3.23 -22.44
C GLU A 192 1.18 3.55 -21.73
N THR A 193 0.95 3.02 -20.53
CA THR A 193 -0.30 3.24 -19.79
C THR A 193 -0.35 4.64 -19.17
N HIS A 194 0.72 5.07 -18.51
CA HIS A 194 0.71 6.32 -17.74
C HIS A 194 1.28 7.53 -18.47
N GLN A 195 2.02 7.32 -19.56
CA GLN A 195 2.48 8.33 -20.53
C GLN A 195 3.39 9.45 -20.00
N VAL A 196 3.51 9.62 -18.68
CA VAL A 196 4.29 10.66 -18.02
C VAL A 196 4.82 10.14 -16.69
N PHE A 197 6.14 10.12 -16.54
CA PHE A 197 6.84 9.91 -15.28
C PHE A 197 6.83 11.16 -14.38
N SER A 198 7.05 10.96 -13.09
CA SER A 198 7.43 12.01 -12.15
C SER A 198 8.76 12.66 -12.54
N ALA A 199 8.94 13.92 -12.15
CA ALA A 199 10.16 14.69 -12.42
C ALA A 199 11.42 13.95 -11.96
N LEU A 200 11.43 13.42 -10.73
CA LEU A 200 12.58 12.68 -10.19
C LEU A 200 12.89 11.41 -11.00
N ALA A 201 11.88 10.66 -11.41
CA ALA A 201 12.09 9.50 -12.28
C ALA A 201 12.65 9.89 -13.65
N GLN A 202 12.22 11.03 -14.23
CA GLN A 202 12.79 11.55 -15.48
C GLN A 202 14.26 11.94 -15.33
N GLN A 203 14.62 12.59 -14.23
CA GLN A 203 16.02 12.95 -13.97
C GLN A 203 16.91 11.72 -13.81
N GLU A 204 16.51 10.73 -13.02
CA GLU A 204 17.27 9.47 -12.87
C GLU A 204 17.41 8.73 -14.20
N MET A 205 16.35 8.74 -15.01
CA MET A 205 16.37 8.19 -16.35
C MET A 205 17.43 8.87 -17.21
N VAL A 206 17.41 10.20 -17.31
CA VAL A 206 18.35 10.98 -18.14
C VAL A 206 19.80 10.81 -17.67
N LYS A 207 20.05 10.77 -16.35
CA LYS A 207 21.39 10.57 -15.77
C LYS A 207 22.01 9.22 -16.14
N ALA A 208 21.20 8.16 -16.19
CA ALA A 208 21.69 6.81 -16.50
C ALA A 208 22.20 6.67 -17.95
N GLY A 209 21.65 7.47 -18.85
CA GLY A 209 22.12 7.65 -20.21
C GLY A 209 21.50 6.74 -21.26
N TYR A 210 22.27 6.32 -22.28
CA TYR A 210 21.69 5.61 -23.43
C TYR A 210 21.22 4.20 -23.05
N HIS A 211 19.92 4.08 -22.80
CA HIS A 211 19.23 2.80 -22.68
C HIS A 211 18.09 2.79 -23.72
N PRO A 212 17.89 1.72 -24.51
CA PRO A 212 16.83 1.66 -25.52
C PRO A 212 15.44 2.04 -25.00
N LEU A 213 15.15 1.75 -23.72
CA LEU A 213 13.93 2.19 -23.03
C LEU A 213 13.81 3.69 -22.78
N ILE A 214 14.93 4.38 -22.53
CA ILE A 214 14.97 5.84 -22.36
C ILE A 214 14.64 6.49 -23.71
N MET A 215 15.24 5.98 -24.78
CA MET A 215 14.91 6.41 -26.14
C MET A 215 13.46 6.08 -26.50
N ALA A 216 12.95 4.91 -26.14
CA ALA A 216 11.55 4.55 -26.36
C ALA A 216 10.60 5.47 -25.57
N TYR A 217 10.92 5.80 -24.33
CA TYR A 217 10.13 6.74 -23.52
C TYR A 217 10.17 8.16 -24.12
N ILE A 218 11.35 8.69 -24.44
CA ILE A 218 11.52 10.03 -25.05
C ILE A 218 10.72 10.13 -26.35
N LYS A 219 10.76 9.09 -27.20
CA LYS A 219 10.04 9.05 -28.48
C LYS A 219 8.52 8.86 -28.31
N LYS A 220 8.06 8.02 -27.37
CA LYS A 220 6.65 7.61 -27.28
C LYS A 220 5.82 8.38 -26.25
N ALA A 221 6.42 9.02 -25.25
CA ALA A 221 5.67 9.69 -24.18
C ALA A 221 4.90 10.89 -24.76
N ARG A 222 3.58 10.93 -24.60
CA ARG A 222 2.73 12.00 -25.17
C ARG A 222 3.13 13.43 -24.75
N LYS A 223 3.86 13.61 -23.63
CA LYS A 223 4.45 14.90 -23.20
C LYS A 223 5.99 14.93 -23.17
N GLY A 224 6.68 13.83 -23.50
CA GLY A 224 8.15 13.75 -23.47
C GLY A 224 8.74 13.98 -22.08
N LEU A 225 9.97 14.49 -22.04
CA LEU A 225 10.52 15.10 -20.83
C LEU A 225 9.81 16.44 -20.60
N ASN A 226 9.02 16.51 -19.53
CA ASN A 226 8.31 17.73 -19.14
C ASN A 226 8.90 18.39 -17.88
N ASP A 227 9.95 17.80 -17.33
CA ASP A 227 10.75 18.37 -16.25
C ASP A 227 11.94 19.12 -16.85
N GLU A 228 12.03 20.42 -16.61
CA GLU A 228 13.09 21.30 -17.13
C GLU A 228 14.49 20.84 -16.70
N THR A 229 14.61 20.31 -15.48
CA THR A 229 15.89 19.78 -14.99
C THR A 229 16.31 18.54 -15.78
N ALA A 230 15.38 17.61 -16.05
CA ALA A 230 15.66 16.46 -16.90
C ALA A 230 16.02 16.86 -18.34
N VAL A 231 15.40 17.93 -18.89
CA VAL A 231 15.75 18.47 -20.22
C VAL A 231 17.17 19.04 -20.20
N ASN A 232 17.53 19.85 -19.21
CA ASN A 232 18.88 20.42 -19.12
C ASN A 232 19.94 19.33 -18.95
N LEU A 233 19.68 18.32 -18.09
CA LEU A 233 20.56 17.16 -17.94
C LEU A 233 20.72 16.39 -19.26
N LEU A 234 19.67 16.31 -20.08
CA LEU A 234 19.75 15.68 -21.39
C LEU A 234 20.65 16.53 -22.28
N LEU A 235 20.41 17.83 -22.40
CA LEU A 235 21.20 18.72 -23.24
C LEU A 235 22.69 18.79 -22.84
N GLU A 236 23.01 18.63 -21.56
CA GLU A 236 24.39 18.62 -21.05
C GLU A 236 25.13 17.31 -21.33
N ARG A 237 24.42 16.17 -21.37
CA ARG A 237 25.02 14.83 -21.47
C ARG A 237 24.92 14.21 -22.87
N ALA A 238 23.84 14.51 -23.59
CA ALA A 238 23.39 13.75 -24.73
C ALA A 238 24.25 13.98 -25.97
N ASP A 239 24.34 12.94 -26.81
CA ASP A 239 24.86 13.10 -28.15
C ASP A 239 23.84 13.76 -29.09
N ARG A 240 24.28 14.12 -30.29
CA ARG A 240 23.44 14.77 -31.30
C ARG A 240 22.19 13.95 -31.64
N ALA A 241 22.27 12.62 -31.67
CA ALA A 241 21.15 11.76 -32.04
C ALA A 241 20.08 11.71 -30.93
N GLU A 242 20.48 11.73 -29.67
CA GLU A 242 19.58 11.84 -28.51
C GLU A 242 18.85 13.20 -28.47
N ILE A 243 19.55 14.29 -28.80
CA ILE A 243 18.97 15.64 -28.88
C ILE A 243 18.01 15.77 -30.08
N GLU A 244 18.42 15.30 -31.26
CA GLU A 244 17.57 15.30 -32.47
C GLU A 244 16.29 14.48 -32.23
N ALA A 245 16.40 13.28 -31.63
CA ALA A 245 15.22 12.47 -31.29
C ALA A 245 14.27 13.14 -30.28
N TYR A 246 14.78 13.93 -29.34
CA TYR A 246 13.94 14.70 -28.41
C TYR A 246 13.17 15.82 -29.14
N TYR A 247 13.83 16.54 -30.05
CA TYR A 247 13.22 17.65 -30.77
C TYR A 247 12.34 17.23 -31.97
N GLU A 248 12.65 16.12 -32.66
CA GLU A 248 11.84 15.56 -33.75
C GLU A 248 10.38 15.34 -33.32
N ARG A 249 10.16 14.98 -32.05
CA ARG A 249 8.82 14.81 -31.49
C ARG A 249 7.99 16.09 -31.43
N TYR A 250 8.60 17.27 -31.34
CA TYR A 250 7.88 18.55 -31.37
C TYR A 250 7.43 18.94 -32.78
N VAL A 251 7.91 18.26 -33.82
CA VAL A 251 7.52 18.48 -35.22
C VAL A 251 6.27 17.66 -35.59
N GLU A 252 5.98 16.58 -34.85
CA GLU A 252 4.83 15.68 -35.09
C GLU A 252 3.56 16.04 -34.27
N LEU A 253 3.56 17.15 -33.51
CA LEU A 253 2.42 17.69 -32.76
C LEU A 253 1.81 18.92 -33.44
#